data_AF-A0A914S1P8-F1
#
_entry.id   AF-A0A914S1P8-F1
#
_cell.length_a   1.000
_cell.length_b   1.000
_cell.length_c   1.000
_cell.angle_alpha   90.00
_cell.angle_beta   90.00
_cell.angle_gamma   90.00
#
_symmetry.space_group_name_H-M   'P 1'
#
loop_
_entity.id
_entity.type
_entity.pdbx_description
1 polymer ?
#
loop_
_entity_poly.entity_id
_entity_poly.type
_entity_poly.pdbx_seq_one_letter_code
_entity_poly.pdbx_strand_id
1 'polypeptide(L)'
;MVSSVTVLLLQSTSLLTKPRRSVFTLGLPGAKKWTGGVFSRYYPKDMFAMNIDRWTMGVEPKAHGVRSKLQAHDYLGYSVQHGRFGFWYEDSKNSTIVSGATRYNQTGAVIFLPFKRGYASGSPTSHQLTLTEDSFMLLGSQLGSAFGYALEVTDLNNDGFDDLLVGAPFEYIENAKGSFGGAVYIYFSSGERRGRHENSKVFLKPIRIRGPGLHSQFGLSIARLGNIDGDTQKYNG
;
A
#
# COMPACT_ATOMS: atom_id res chain seq x y z
N MET A 1 27.08 -17.19 20.26
CA MET A 1 26.41 -15.88 20.26
C MET A 1 26.65 -15.25 18.90
N VAL A 2 25.66 -15.24 18.01
CA VAL A 2 25.79 -14.55 16.72
C VAL A 2 24.96 -13.28 16.81
N SER A 3 25.63 -12.13 16.83
CA SER A 3 24.98 -10.83 16.92
C SER A 3 24.09 -10.61 15.70
N SER A 4 22.79 -10.38 15.93
CA SER A 4 21.88 -9.92 14.89
C SER A 4 22.26 -8.50 14.48
N VAL A 5 22.93 -8.37 13.34
CA VAL A 5 23.03 -7.11 12.62
C VAL A 5 21.65 -6.80 12.08
N THR A 6 20.93 -5.92 12.77
CA THR A 6 19.68 -5.36 12.26
C THR A 6 20.07 -4.35 11.19
N VAL A 7 20.08 -4.80 9.94
CA VAL A 7 20.17 -3.91 8.78
C VAL A 7 18.84 -3.16 8.70
N LEU A 8 18.85 -1.91 9.13
CA LEU A 8 17.74 -0.98 8.97
C LEU A 8 17.75 -0.55 7.49
N LEU A 9 17.09 -1.33 6.64
CA LEU A 9 16.91 -0.96 5.24
C LEU A 9 15.84 0.16 5.18
N LEU A 10 16.29 1.41 5.28
CA LEU A 10 15.49 2.60 4.97
C LEU A 10 15.31 2.66 3.45
N GLN A 11 14.35 1.90 2.93
CA GLN A 11 13.86 2.10 1.56
C GLN A 11 12.46 2.69 1.64
N SER A 12 12.34 3.92 1.15
CA SER A 12 11.13 4.76 1.07
C SER A 12 10.57 5.28 2.40
N THR A 13 11.09 6.42 2.86
CA THR A 13 10.31 7.40 3.63
C THR A 13 9.44 8.19 2.65
N SER A 14 8.18 7.81 2.46
CA SER A 14 7.21 8.71 1.82
C SER A 14 6.77 9.76 2.86
N LEU A 15 7.46 10.90 2.91
CA LEU A 15 7.02 12.06 3.67
C LEU A 15 5.91 12.80 2.90
N LEU A 16 4.81 12.10 2.58
CA LEU A 16 3.73 12.68 1.79
C LEU A 16 2.79 13.50 2.69
N THR A 17 3.21 14.72 3.02
CA THR A 17 2.29 15.70 3.59
C THR A 17 1.40 16.27 2.48
N LYS A 18 0.33 15.55 2.10
CA LYS A 18 -0.81 16.27 1.49
C LYS A 18 -1.22 17.33 2.52
N PRO A 19 -1.40 18.62 2.18
CA PRO A 19 -1.68 19.70 3.14
C PRO A 19 -2.99 19.53 3.97
N ARG A 20 -3.73 18.42 3.75
CA ARG A 20 -4.90 17.98 4.50
C ARG A 20 -4.73 16.65 5.27
N ARG A 21 -3.57 15.99 5.21
CA ARG A 21 -3.36 14.63 5.74
C ARG A 21 -2.08 14.56 6.58
N SER A 22 -2.20 14.84 7.88
CA SER A 22 -1.12 14.74 8.86
C SER A 22 -0.85 13.30 9.31
N VAL A 23 -0.76 12.34 8.38
CA VAL A 23 -0.47 10.93 8.68
C VAL A 23 0.96 10.61 8.25
N PHE A 24 1.73 10.05 9.18
CA PHE A 24 3.07 9.51 8.94
C PHE A 24 2.98 7.99 8.98
N THR A 25 3.55 7.30 7.98
CA THR A 25 3.51 5.84 7.86
C THR A 25 4.91 5.29 7.64
N LEU A 26 5.24 4.19 8.31
CA LEU A 26 6.52 3.50 8.21
C LEU A 26 6.29 2.00 7.99
N GLY A 27 6.99 1.44 7.02
CA GLY A 27 7.05 0.01 6.77
C GLY A 27 8.14 -0.68 7.60
N LEU A 28 7.88 -1.90 8.07
CA LEU A 28 8.73 -2.66 8.98
C LEU A 28 8.91 -4.11 8.48
N PRO A 29 9.52 -4.34 7.29
CA PRO A 29 9.56 -5.66 6.64
C PRO A 29 10.29 -6.73 7.46
N GLY A 30 11.24 -6.35 8.32
CA GLY A 30 11.94 -7.28 9.22
C GLY A 30 11.14 -7.73 10.45
N ALA A 31 9.99 -7.12 10.73
CA ALA A 31 9.23 -7.40 11.94
C ALA A 31 8.72 -8.85 11.98
N LYS A 32 8.77 -9.46 13.16
CA LYS A 32 8.19 -10.79 13.47
C LYS A 32 8.56 -11.87 12.44
N LYS A 33 9.83 -12.30 12.44
CA LYS A 33 10.38 -13.29 11.49
C LYS A 33 10.13 -12.89 10.02
N TRP A 34 10.38 -11.62 9.71
CA TRP A 34 10.17 -11.05 8.37
C TRP A 34 8.75 -11.24 7.80
N THR A 35 7.75 -11.49 8.65
CA THR A 35 6.35 -11.35 8.21
C THR A 35 6.11 -9.92 7.73
N GLY A 36 6.77 -8.98 8.41
CA GLY A 36 6.68 -7.57 8.13
C GLY A 36 5.61 -6.88 8.98
N GLY A 37 5.49 -5.57 8.79
CA GLY A 37 4.56 -4.77 9.56
C GLY A 37 4.49 -3.32 9.08
N VAL A 38 3.52 -2.60 9.62
CA VAL A 38 3.32 -1.18 9.32
C VAL A 38 3.04 -0.47 10.64
N PHE A 39 3.67 0.69 10.81
CA PHE A 39 3.39 1.65 11.85
C PHE A 39 2.84 2.93 11.21
N SER A 40 1.85 3.56 11.81
CA SER A 40 1.32 4.84 11.35
C SER A 40 0.88 5.71 12.50
N ARG A 41 1.19 7.00 12.39
CA ARG A 41 0.88 8.03 13.37
C ARG A 41 0.13 9.16 12.70
N TYR A 42 -0.97 9.59 13.30
CA TYR A 42 -1.65 10.82 12.91
C TYR A 42 -1.34 11.94 13.89
N TYR A 43 -0.93 13.08 13.34
CA TYR A 43 -0.64 14.32 14.06
C TYR A 43 -1.82 15.29 13.93
N PRO A 44 -2.62 15.52 14.97
CA PRO A 44 -3.65 16.54 14.92
C PRO A 44 -3.03 17.94 14.73
N LYS A 45 -3.78 18.86 14.11
CA LYS A 45 -3.33 20.25 13.91
C LYS A 45 -3.24 21.04 15.22
N ASP A 46 -4.02 20.63 16.20
CA ASP A 46 -3.98 21.19 17.54
C ASP A 46 -2.80 20.60 18.29
N MET A 47 -1.92 21.47 18.80
CA MET A 47 -0.72 21.10 19.56
C MET A 47 -1.02 20.39 20.88
N PHE A 48 -2.25 20.51 21.39
CA PHE A 48 -2.69 19.84 22.61
C PHE A 48 -3.45 18.55 22.36
N ALA A 49 -3.78 18.25 21.10
CA ALA A 49 -4.46 17.01 20.76
C ALA A 49 -3.47 15.84 20.72
N MET A 50 -3.88 14.70 21.26
CA MET A 50 -3.02 13.52 21.33
C MET A 50 -2.81 12.90 19.93
N ASN A 51 -1.58 12.43 19.69
CA ASN A 51 -1.25 11.65 18.51
C ASN A 51 -1.99 10.31 18.51
N ILE A 52 -2.39 9.86 17.31
CA ILE A 52 -3.05 8.56 17.15
C ILE A 52 -2.06 7.60 16.49
N ASP A 53 -1.58 6.64 17.27
CA ASP A 53 -0.66 5.61 16.82
C ASP A 53 -1.38 4.31 16.53
N ARG A 54 -1.09 3.73 15.37
CA ARG A 54 -1.62 2.45 14.90
C ARG A 54 -0.49 1.59 14.37
N TRP A 55 -0.45 0.32 14.75
CA TRP A 55 0.54 -0.61 14.21
C TRP A 55 0.02 -2.03 14.08
N THR A 56 0.65 -2.80 13.20
CA THR A 56 0.26 -4.21 12.95
C THR A 56 0.99 -5.20 13.87
N MET A 57 2.10 -4.79 14.48
CA MET A 57 2.94 -5.63 15.33
C MET A 57 2.23 -6.03 16.64
N GLY A 58 2.14 -7.32 16.90
CA GLY A 58 1.56 -7.81 18.17
C GLY A 58 0.03 -7.84 18.19
N VAL A 59 -0.63 -7.56 17.06
CA VAL A 59 -2.05 -7.87 16.89
C VAL A 59 -2.21 -9.38 16.74
N GLU A 60 -3.08 -9.97 17.55
CA GLU A 60 -3.37 -11.40 17.47
C GLU A 60 -4.06 -11.76 16.14
N PRO A 61 -3.75 -12.92 15.54
CA PRO A 61 -4.43 -13.38 14.33
C PRO A 61 -5.96 -13.48 14.51
N LYS A 62 -6.43 -13.86 15.71
CA LYS A 62 -7.85 -13.98 16.03
C LYS A 62 -8.58 -12.63 16.05
N ALA A 63 -7.85 -11.53 16.22
CA ALA A 63 -8.37 -10.15 16.20
C ALA A 63 -8.17 -9.48 14.83
N HIS A 64 -8.21 -10.26 13.74
CA HIS A 64 -7.96 -9.77 12.37
C HIS A 64 -6.57 -9.11 12.18
N GLY A 65 -5.57 -9.50 12.97
CA GLY A 65 -4.19 -9.06 12.74
C GLY A 65 -3.67 -9.51 11.38
N VAL A 66 -2.69 -8.79 10.83
CA VAL A 66 -2.11 -9.11 9.51
C VAL A 66 -1.57 -10.54 9.41
N ARG A 67 -1.16 -11.13 10.53
CA ARG A 67 -0.68 -12.52 10.66
C ARG A 67 -1.79 -13.58 10.54
N SER A 68 -3.04 -13.18 10.40
CA SER A 68 -4.13 -14.08 10.00
C SER A 68 -4.09 -14.43 8.51
N LYS A 69 -3.46 -13.58 7.69
CA LYS A 69 -3.29 -13.77 6.25
C LYS A 69 -1.83 -13.97 5.85
N LEU A 70 -0.90 -13.35 6.59
CA LEU A 70 0.51 -13.37 6.28
C LEU A 70 1.29 -14.37 7.13
N GLN A 71 2.32 -14.93 6.48
CA GLN A 71 3.26 -15.88 7.04
C GLN A 71 4.65 -15.25 7.18
N ALA A 72 5.57 -16.00 7.79
CA ALA A 72 6.95 -15.56 7.89
C ALA A 72 7.55 -15.36 6.50
N HIS A 73 8.40 -14.34 6.36
CA HIS A 73 9.08 -13.95 5.12
C HIS A 73 8.22 -13.34 4.00
N ASP A 74 7.00 -12.87 4.29
CA ASP A 74 6.15 -12.17 3.31
C ASP A 74 6.55 -10.70 3.06
N TYR A 75 7.34 -10.11 3.96
CA TYR A 75 7.93 -8.78 3.84
C TYR A 75 6.89 -7.64 3.75
N LEU A 76 5.80 -7.71 4.53
CA LEU A 76 4.86 -6.59 4.65
C LEU A 76 5.56 -5.30 5.08
N GLY A 77 5.18 -4.18 4.49
CA GLY A 77 5.82 -2.89 4.77
C GLY A 77 7.10 -2.70 3.98
N TYR A 78 7.33 -3.48 2.92
CA TYR A 78 8.43 -3.21 1.99
C TYR A 78 8.27 -1.85 1.31
N SER A 79 7.03 -1.55 0.93
CA SER A 79 6.58 -0.25 0.46
C SER A 79 5.31 0.13 1.21
N VAL A 80 5.10 1.43 1.41
CA VAL A 80 3.94 1.95 2.13
C VAL A 80 3.46 3.24 1.48
N GLN A 81 2.14 3.38 1.37
CA GLN A 81 1.50 4.63 0.95
C GLN A 81 0.12 4.75 1.61
N HIS A 82 -0.50 5.92 1.48
CA HIS A 82 -1.76 6.25 2.13
C HIS A 82 -2.74 6.90 1.14
N GLY A 83 -4.01 6.50 1.18
CA GLY A 83 -5.00 6.94 0.21
C GLY A 83 -6.45 6.83 0.67
N ARG A 84 -7.34 7.26 -0.22
CA ARG A 84 -8.78 7.00 -0.18
C ARG A 84 -9.25 6.50 -1.53
N PHE A 85 -9.65 5.24 -1.62
CA PHE A 85 -9.98 4.54 -2.87
C PHE A 85 -11.49 4.32 -3.06
N GLY A 86 -12.30 4.60 -2.04
CA GLY A 86 -13.74 4.34 -2.04
C GLY A 86 -14.14 3.12 -1.21
N PHE A 87 -13.30 2.66 -0.28
CA PHE A 87 -13.70 1.60 0.64
C PHE A 87 -14.81 2.09 1.59
N TRP A 88 -15.69 1.19 2.00
CA TRP A 88 -16.87 1.52 2.83
C TRP A 88 -16.55 2.19 4.16
N TYR A 89 -15.32 2.05 4.68
CA TYR A 89 -14.87 2.63 5.94
C TYR A 89 -14.15 3.96 5.79
N GLU A 90 -13.88 4.45 4.58
CA GLU A 90 -13.15 5.68 4.34
C GLU A 90 -14.06 6.90 4.41
N ASP A 91 -13.63 7.99 5.05
CA ASP A 91 -14.41 9.22 5.15
C ASP A 91 -13.47 10.41 5.42
N SER A 92 -13.98 11.55 5.90
CA SER A 92 -13.15 12.72 6.21
C SER A 92 -12.05 12.46 7.26
N LYS A 93 -12.23 11.46 8.13
CA LYS A 93 -11.31 11.06 9.20
C LYS A 93 -10.61 9.73 8.91
N ASN A 94 -11.26 8.80 8.24
CA ASN A 94 -10.79 7.45 7.99
C ASN A 94 -10.22 7.33 6.58
N SER A 95 -9.33 6.37 6.38
CA SER A 95 -8.52 6.23 5.17
C SER A 95 -7.85 4.87 5.13
N THR A 96 -7.17 4.55 4.04
CA THR A 96 -6.49 3.26 3.88
C THR A 96 -4.99 3.45 3.76
N ILE A 97 -4.25 2.64 4.52
CA ILE A 97 -2.83 2.44 4.30
C ILE A 97 -2.67 1.27 3.35
N VAL A 98 -1.89 1.47 2.31
CA VAL A 98 -1.57 0.45 1.32
C VAL A 98 -0.13 0.02 1.56
N SER A 99 0.12 -1.28 1.58
CA SER A 99 1.46 -1.79 1.83
C SER A 99 1.82 -2.97 0.94
N GLY A 100 3.02 -2.94 0.39
CA GLY A 100 3.61 -4.05 -0.35
C GLY A 100 4.09 -5.16 0.58
N ALA A 101 3.77 -6.39 0.20
CA ALA A 101 4.29 -7.64 0.73
C ALA A 101 4.94 -8.40 -0.43
N THR A 102 6.15 -7.98 -0.81
CA THR A 102 6.81 -8.38 -2.07
C THR A 102 7.09 -9.88 -2.19
N ARG A 103 7.08 -10.60 -1.07
CA ARG A 103 7.33 -12.04 -1.03
C ARG A 103 6.09 -12.88 -0.73
N TYR A 104 4.93 -12.25 -0.53
CA TYR A 104 3.68 -12.96 -0.30
C TYR A 104 3.41 -13.96 -1.42
N ASN A 105 3.21 -15.22 -1.05
CA ASN A 105 3.00 -16.33 -1.98
C ASN A 105 4.06 -16.42 -3.11
N GLN A 106 5.27 -15.89 -2.86
CA GLN A 106 6.38 -15.79 -3.81
C GLN A 106 6.11 -14.97 -5.08
N THR A 107 4.89 -14.43 -5.27
CA THR A 107 4.55 -13.54 -6.39
C THR A 107 4.52 -12.07 -5.99
N GLY A 108 4.25 -11.81 -4.71
CA GLY A 108 4.05 -10.47 -4.15
C GLY A 108 2.58 -10.10 -4.04
N ALA A 109 2.26 -9.22 -3.09
CA ALA A 109 0.91 -8.71 -2.89
C ALA A 109 0.93 -7.26 -2.41
N VAL A 110 -0.22 -6.61 -2.54
CA VAL A 110 -0.51 -5.31 -1.94
C VAL A 110 -1.69 -5.45 -1.00
N ILE A 111 -1.50 -5.02 0.23
CA ILE A 111 -2.46 -5.19 1.33
C ILE A 111 -3.03 -3.83 1.72
N PHE A 112 -4.34 -3.82 1.96
CA PHE A 112 -5.10 -2.64 2.33
C PHE A 112 -5.45 -2.71 3.83
N LEU A 113 -4.97 -1.72 4.58
CA LEU A 113 -5.09 -1.63 6.03
C LEU A 113 -5.92 -0.40 6.40
N PRO A 114 -7.15 -0.59 6.93
CA PRO A 114 -7.99 0.50 7.41
C PRO A 114 -7.31 1.33 8.51
N PHE A 115 -7.05 2.60 8.22
CA PHE A 115 -6.57 3.56 9.20
C PHE A 115 -7.73 4.43 9.70
N LYS A 116 -8.22 4.11 10.90
CA LYS A 116 -9.31 4.84 11.55
C LYS A 116 -8.77 5.81 12.60
N ARG A 117 -9.14 7.09 12.51
CA ARG A 117 -8.72 8.12 13.48
C ARG A 117 -9.56 8.10 14.77
N GLY A 118 -10.72 7.44 14.77
CA GLY A 118 -11.55 7.34 15.98
C GLY A 118 -10.98 6.34 16.99
N TYR A 119 -10.92 6.74 18.26
CA TYR A 119 -10.88 5.81 19.40
C TYR A 119 -12.31 5.35 19.65
N ALA A 120 -12.59 4.05 19.52
CA ALA A 120 -13.75 3.50 20.19
C ALA A 120 -13.40 3.44 21.68
N SER A 121 -14.01 4.33 22.49
CA SER A 121 -13.83 4.33 23.94
C SER A 121 -14.11 2.92 24.48
N GLY A 122 -13.18 2.36 25.27
CA GLY A 122 -13.28 1.00 25.82
C GLY A 122 -12.83 -0.13 24.89
N SER A 123 -12.30 0.14 23.70
CA SER A 123 -11.79 -0.90 22.82
C SER A 123 -10.27 -1.13 23.00
N PRO A 124 -9.82 -2.32 23.46
CA PRO A 124 -8.40 -2.66 23.54
C PRO A 124 -7.69 -2.71 22.17
N THR A 125 -8.43 -2.61 21.07
CA THR A 125 -7.89 -2.56 19.69
C THR A 125 -7.64 -1.13 19.20
N SER A 126 -7.77 -0.12 20.04
CA SER A 126 -7.65 1.28 19.64
C SER A 126 -6.24 1.73 19.20
N HIS A 127 -5.24 0.87 19.32
CA HIS A 127 -3.90 1.07 18.75
C HIS A 127 -3.54 0.07 17.64
N GLN A 128 -4.45 -0.85 17.34
CA GLN A 128 -4.18 -1.92 16.40
C GLN A 128 -4.53 -1.48 14.99
N LEU A 129 -3.63 -1.74 14.05
CA LEU A 129 -3.89 -1.66 12.61
C LEU A 129 -4.23 -3.07 12.13
N THR A 130 -5.52 -3.34 11.95
CA THR A 130 -6.06 -4.68 11.65
C THR A 130 -6.66 -4.73 10.26
N LEU A 131 -6.82 -5.93 9.73
CA LEU A 131 -7.66 -6.17 8.56
C LEU A 131 -9.14 -6.04 8.96
N THR A 132 -10.01 -5.79 7.98
CA THR A 132 -11.46 -5.94 8.15
C THR A 132 -11.88 -7.39 7.88
N GLU A 133 -13.12 -7.71 8.23
CA GLU A 133 -13.78 -8.97 7.85
C GLU A 133 -13.81 -9.18 6.33
N ASP A 134 -13.92 -8.09 5.57
CA ASP A 134 -13.85 -8.06 4.11
C ASP A 134 -12.47 -7.64 3.60
N SER A 135 -11.40 -8.13 4.24
CA SER A 135 -10.01 -7.80 3.89
C SER A 135 -9.77 -7.86 2.39
N PHE A 136 -9.16 -6.81 1.83
CA PHE A 136 -8.86 -6.71 0.41
C PHE A 136 -7.37 -6.73 0.15
N MET A 137 -6.96 -7.48 -0.88
CA MET A 137 -5.57 -7.60 -1.32
C MET A 137 -5.52 -7.66 -2.84
N LEU A 138 -4.49 -7.06 -3.42
CA LEU A 138 -4.14 -7.26 -4.82
C LEU A 138 -2.99 -8.25 -4.88
N LEU A 139 -3.10 -9.26 -5.74
CA LEU A 139 -2.15 -10.37 -5.82
C LEU A 139 -1.32 -10.26 -7.11
N GLY A 140 -0.01 -10.43 -6.99
CA GLY A 140 0.89 -10.59 -8.12
C GLY A 140 0.65 -11.91 -8.82
N SER A 141 0.73 -11.92 -10.15
CA SER A 141 0.45 -13.11 -10.97
C SER A 141 1.67 -13.99 -11.25
N GLN A 142 2.88 -13.46 -11.16
CA GLN A 142 4.10 -14.15 -11.57
C GLN A 142 5.06 -14.36 -10.40
N LEU A 143 5.58 -15.59 -10.29
CA LEU A 143 6.60 -15.97 -9.33
C LEU A 143 7.83 -15.06 -9.44
N GLY A 144 8.33 -14.55 -8.33
CA GLY A 144 9.53 -13.73 -8.28
C GLY A 144 9.35 -12.30 -8.79
N SER A 145 8.17 -11.91 -9.28
CA SER A 145 7.95 -10.57 -9.86
C SER A 145 8.09 -9.42 -8.86
N ALA A 146 8.04 -9.74 -7.57
CA ALA A 146 8.01 -8.80 -6.44
C ALA A 146 6.89 -7.75 -6.59
N PHE A 147 5.70 -8.18 -7.00
CA PHE A 147 4.54 -7.29 -7.08
C PHE A 147 4.30 -6.59 -5.73
N GLY A 148 4.15 -5.26 -5.77
CA GLY A 148 4.11 -4.42 -4.56
C GLY A 148 5.47 -3.84 -4.17
N TYR A 149 6.49 -3.93 -5.03
CA TYR A 149 7.83 -3.39 -4.75
C TYR A 149 7.82 -1.87 -4.58
N ALA A 150 7.20 -1.17 -5.53
CA ALA A 150 6.97 0.27 -5.49
C ALA A 150 5.47 0.53 -5.51
N LEU A 151 5.02 1.54 -4.76
CA LEU A 151 3.62 1.95 -4.70
C LEU A 151 3.55 3.46 -4.86
N GLU A 152 2.59 3.93 -5.63
CA GLU A 152 2.22 5.34 -5.69
C GLU A 152 0.70 5.47 -5.66
N VAL A 153 0.20 6.49 -4.95
CA VAL A 153 -1.22 6.70 -4.72
C VAL A 153 -1.58 8.12 -5.13
N THR A 154 -2.35 8.23 -6.19
CA THR A 154 -2.80 9.52 -6.70
C THR A 154 -4.08 9.34 -7.49
N ASP A 155 -4.95 10.33 -7.43
CA ASP A 155 -6.11 10.45 -8.30
C ASP A 155 -5.60 10.83 -9.71
N LEU A 156 -5.57 9.87 -10.64
CA LEU A 156 -5.03 10.04 -11.99
C LEU A 156 -6.09 10.59 -12.95
N ASN A 157 -7.36 10.22 -12.74
CA ASN A 157 -8.48 10.60 -13.61
C ASN A 157 -9.28 11.80 -13.07
N ASN A 158 -8.92 12.31 -11.89
CA ASN A 158 -9.53 13.43 -11.18
C ASN A 158 -11.02 13.22 -10.85
N ASP A 159 -11.39 12.00 -10.43
CA ASP A 159 -12.74 11.65 -9.99
C ASP A 159 -12.98 11.87 -8.49
N GLY A 160 -11.93 12.26 -7.74
CA GLY A 160 -11.97 12.52 -6.31
C GLY A 160 -11.60 11.31 -5.44
N PHE A 161 -11.32 10.16 -6.05
CA PHE A 161 -10.81 8.96 -5.41
C PHE A 161 -9.36 8.74 -5.84
N ASP A 162 -8.49 8.37 -4.88
CA ASP A 162 -7.10 8.08 -5.20
C ASP A 162 -7.04 6.74 -5.98
N ASP A 163 -6.23 6.67 -7.03
CA ASP A 163 -5.88 5.44 -7.76
C ASP A 163 -4.57 4.86 -7.22
N LEU A 164 -4.23 3.64 -7.64
CA LEU A 164 -3.03 2.93 -7.18
C LEU A 164 -2.16 2.46 -8.34
N LEU A 165 -0.89 2.85 -8.31
CA LEU A 165 0.15 2.28 -9.17
C LEU A 165 0.97 1.28 -8.36
N VAL A 166 1.23 0.11 -8.95
CA VAL A 166 1.97 -0.99 -8.32
C VAL A 166 3.10 -1.46 -9.23
N GLY A 167 4.33 -1.36 -8.73
CA GLY A 167 5.52 -1.88 -9.40
C GLY A 167 5.72 -3.38 -9.18
N ALA A 168 6.13 -4.06 -10.25
CA ALA A 168 6.60 -5.44 -10.27
C ALA A 168 7.89 -5.52 -11.10
N PRO A 169 9.03 -5.01 -10.59
CA PRO A 169 10.24 -4.78 -11.38
C PRO A 169 10.91 -6.06 -11.87
N PHE A 170 10.68 -7.19 -11.20
CA PHE A 170 11.28 -8.48 -11.58
C PHE A 170 10.32 -9.34 -12.39
N GLU A 171 9.19 -8.77 -12.79
CA GLU A 171 8.31 -9.44 -13.73
C GLU A 171 9.00 -9.59 -15.09
N TYR A 172 8.75 -10.70 -15.77
CA TYR A 172 9.41 -11.05 -17.01
C TYR A 172 8.41 -11.64 -18.00
N ILE A 173 8.49 -11.24 -19.25
CA ILE A 173 7.80 -11.96 -20.32
C ILE A 173 8.63 -11.90 -21.60
N GLU A 174 8.75 -13.04 -22.26
CA GLU A 174 9.39 -13.18 -23.56
C GLU A 174 8.45 -13.91 -24.49
N ASN A 175 8.13 -13.29 -25.62
CA ASN A 175 7.25 -13.86 -26.63
C ASN A 175 7.58 -13.27 -28.01
N ALA A 176 6.81 -13.64 -29.04
CA ALA A 176 7.00 -13.14 -30.40
C ALA A 176 6.94 -11.61 -30.56
N LYS A 177 6.42 -10.87 -29.56
CA LYS A 177 6.36 -9.40 -29.54
C LYS A 177 7.59 -8.75 -28.89
N GLY A 178 8.53 -9.55 -28.38
CA GLY A 178 9.77 -9.10 -27.75
C GLY A 178 9.92 -9.57 -26.30
N SER A 179 11.00 -9.10 -25.69
CA SER A 179 11.33 -9.38 -24.29
C SER A 179 11.06 -8.15 -23.43
N PHE A 180 10.36 -8.33 -22.32
CA PHE A 180 9.96 -7.27 -21.41
C PHE A 180 10.39 -7.60 -19.99
N GLY A 181 10.96 -6.61 -19.31
CA GLY A 181 11.53 -6.71 -17.97
C GLY A 181 10.93 -5.64 -17.07
N GLY A 182 10.18 -6.09 -16.08
CA GLY A 182 9.43 -5.27 -15.15
C GLY A 182 8.09 -4.80 -15.70
N ALA A 183 7.17 -4.51 -14.77
CA ALA A 183 5.87 -3.92 -15.09
C ALA A 183 5.40 -2.93 -14.02
N VAL A 184 4.51 -2.05 -14.45
CA VAL A 184 3.68 -1.20 -13.59
C VAL A 184 2.23 -1.53 -13.87
N TYR A 185 1.49 -1.82 -12.81
CA TYR A 185 0.05 -2.03 -12.82
C TYR A 185 -0.62 -0.74 -12.36
N ILE A 186 -1.59 -0.27 -13.13
CA ILE A 186 -2.41 0.90 -12.80
C ILE A 186 -3.80 0.40 -12.47
N TYR A 187 -4.19 0.56 -11.21
CA TYR A 187 -5.51 0.24 -10.69
C TYR A 187 -6.27 1.54 -10.51
N PHE A 188 -7.15 1.82 -11.47
CA PHE A 188 -8.16 2.85 -11.29
C PHE A 188 -9.16 2.41 -10.24
N SER A 189 -9.42 3.29 -9.29
CA SER A 189 -10.58 3.16 -8.41
C SER A 189 -11.86 3.27 -9.24
N SER A 190 -12.98 2.83 -8.68
CA SER A 190 -14.24 2.89 -9.39
C SER A 190 -14.91 4.26 -9.40
N GLY A 191 -14.28 5.29 -8.82
CA GLY A 191 -14.84 6.64 -8.73
C GLY A 191 -16.09 6.77 -7.83
N GLU A 192 -16.36 5.77 -6.99
CA GLU A 192 -17.49 5.77 -6.07
C GLU A 192 -17.21 4.97 -4.79
N ARG A 193 -17.90 5.32 -3.72
CA ARG A 193 -17.79 4.59 -2.44
C ARG A 193 -18.57 3.29 -2.50
N ARG A 194 -17.88 2.18 -2.22
CA ARG A 194 -18.45 0.83 -2.16
C ARG A 194 -19.10 0.53 -0.82
N GLY A 195 -20.07 -0.39 -0.85
CA GLY A 195 -20.69 -0.94 0.35
C GLY A 195 -19.79 -1.91 1.09
N ARG A 196 -20.20 -2.29 2.30
CA ARG A 196 -19.54 -3.38 3.05
C ARG A 196 -19.63 -4.68 2.25
N HIS A 197 -18.56 -5.48 2.25
CA HIS A 197 -18.43 -6.71 1.45
C HIS A 197 -18.35 -6.51 -0.07
N GLU A 198 -18.22 -5.27 -0.55
CA GLU A 198 -18.04 -4.95 -1.97
C GLU A 198 -16.60 -4.50 -2.30
N ASN A 199 -15.64 -4.80 -1.42
CA ASN A 199 -14.25 -4.37 -1.58
C ASN A 199 -13.61 -4.85 -2.90
N SER A 200 -14.08 -5.97 -3.47
CA SER A 200 -13.64 -6.46 -4.78
C SER A 200 -14.02 -5.56 -5.96
N LYS A 201 -14.99 -4.65 -5.77
CA LYS A 201 -15.45 -3.69 -6.79
C LYS A 201 -14.78 -2.31 -6.66
N VAL A 202 -13.92 -2.11 -5.66
CA VAL A 202 -13.26 -0.82 -5.42
C VAL A 202 -12.33 -0.46 -6.56
N PHE A 203 -11.61 -1.44 -7.09
CA PHE A 203 -10.72 -1.25 -8.23
C PHE A 203 -11.27 -1.92 -9.48
N LEU A 204 -11.09 -1.24 -10.60
CA LEU A 204 -11.33 -1.78 -11.91
C LEU A 204 -10.21 -2.75 -12.31
N LYS A 205 -10.39 -3.45 -13.44
CA LYS A 205 -9.36 -4.32 -14.00
C LYS A 205 -8.11 -3.47 -14.31
N PRO A 206 -6.91 -3.89 -13.85
CA PRO A 206 -5.72 -3.06 -14.00
C PRO A 206 -5.27 -2.95 -15.46
N ILE A 207 -4.72 -1.79 -15.79
CA ILE A 207 -3.90 -1.60 -16.97
C ILE A 207 -2.48 -2.00 -16.61
N ARG A 208 -1.82 -2.80 -17.45
CA ARG A 208 -0.44 -3.25 -17.22
C ARG A 208 0.48 -2.68 -18.29
N ILE A 209 1.42 -1.86 -17.85
CA ILE A 209 2.49 -1.28 -18.67
C ILE A 209 3.77 -2.07 -18.42
N ARG A 210 4.47 -2.46 -19.48
CA ARG A 210 5.70 -3.26 -19.39
C ARG A 210 6.87 -2.50 -19.98
N GLY A 211 8.04 -2.61 -19.36
CA GLY A 211 9.27 -2.03 -19.87
C GLY A 211 9.87 -2.88 -20.99
N PRO A 212 10.38 -2.28 -22.08
CA PRO A 212 11.09 -3.02 -23.11
C PRO A 212 12.46 -3.50 -22.58
N GLY A 213 12.86 -4.70 -22.96
CA GLY A 213 14.17 -5.28 -22.62
C GLY A 213 14.15 -6.14 -21.35
N LEU A 214 14.94 -7.21 -21.39
CA LEU A 214 14.97 -8.31 -20.42
C LEU A 214 15.18 -7.90 -18.96
N HIS A 215 16.00 -6.87 -18.76
CA HIS A 215 16.50 -6.46 -17.46
C HIS A 215 16.22 -4.97 -17.19
N SER A 216 15.21 -4.40 -17.86
CA SER A 216 14.86 -2.99 -17.68
C SER A 216 14.41 -2.66 -16.25
N GLN A 217 13.97 -3.66 -15.48
CA GLN A 217 13.45 -3.49 -14.12
C GLN A 217 12.37 -2.40 -14.02
N PHE A 218 11.54 -2.29 -15.06
CA PHE A 218 10.52 -1.25 -15.12
C PHE A 218 9.53 -1.39 -13.94
N GLY A 219 9.25 -0.28 -13.26
CA GLY A 219 8.46 -0.29 -12.02
C GLY A 219 9.29 -0.49 -10.75
N LEU A 220 10.61 -0.39 -10.81
CA LEU A 220 11.48 -0.39 -9.62
C LEU A 220 11.23 0.83 -8.73
N SER A 221 10.92 1.97 -9.33
CA SER A 221 10.51 3.20 -8.66
C SER A 221 9.37 3.84 -9.42
N ILE A 222 8.44 4.44 -8.68
CA ILE A 222 7.30 5.19 -9.20
C ILE A 222 7.27 6.47 -8.38
N ALA A 223 7.20 7.61 -9.06
CA ALA A 223 7.13 8.92 -8.43
C ALA A 223 6.10 9.76 -9.15
N ARG A 224 5.27 10.46 -8.37
CA ARG A 224 4.33 11.45 -8.87
C ARG A 224 5.07 12.74 -9.25
N LEU A 225 4.77 13.28 -10.43
CA LEU A 225 5.36 14.55 -10.89
C LEU A 225 4.36 15.71 -10.84
N GLY A 226 3.05 15.42 -10.85
CA GLY A 226 2.01 16.45 -10.88
C GLY A 226 1.87 17.06 -12.28
N ASN A 227 1.17 18.18 -12.39
CA ASN A 227 0.99 18.85 -13.67
C ASN A 227 2.32 19.49 -14.14
N ILE A 228 3.06 18.76 -14.98
CA ILE A 228 4.35 19.18 -15.53
C ILE A 228 4.23 19.84 -16.90
N ASP A 229 3.15 19.57 -17.64
CA ASP A 229 2.91 20.11 -18.98
C ASP A 229 2.14 21.45 -18.94
N GLY A 230 1.70 21.86 -17.75
CA GLY A 230 1.04 23.15 -17.50
C GLY A 230 -0.36 23.21 -18.10
N ASP A 231 -0.94 22.05 -18.44
CA ASP A 231 -2.24 22.02 -19.09
C ASP A 231 -3.36 22.37 -18.08
N THR A 232 -4.50 22.81 -18.61
CA THR A 232 -5.67 23.13 -17.77
C THR A 232 -6.52 21.89 -17.50
N GLN A 233 -6.13 20.73 -18.02
CA GLN A 233 -6.87 19.50 -17.74
C GLN A 233 -6.51 19.07 -16.32
N LYS A 234 -7.50 18.61 -15.57
CA LYS A 234 -7.31 18.31 -14.14
C LYS A 234 -6.50 17.02 -13.90
N TYR A 235 -5.87 16.46 -14.93
CA TYR A 235 -5.10 15.21 -14.86
C TYR A 235 -3.73 15.49 -14.24
N ASN A 236 -3.66 15.50 -12.91
CA ASN A 236 -2.41 15.73 -12.17
C ASN A 236 -1.64 14.41 -11.96
N GLY A 237 -1.12 13.84 -13.05
CA GLY A 237 -0.30 12.62 -13.06
C GLY A 237 1.08 12.78 -12.42
#